data_AF-A0A7W0SZQ2-F1
#
_entry.id   AF-A0A7W0SZQ2-F1
#
_cell.length_a   1.000
_cell.length_b   1.000
_cell.length_c   1.000
_cell.angle_alpha   90.00
_cell.angle_beta   90.00
_cell.angle_gamma   90.00
#
_symmetry.space_group_name_H-M   'P 1'
#
loop_
_entity.id
_entity.type
_entity.pdbx_description
1 polymer ?
#
loop_
_entity_poly.entity_id
_entity_poly.type
_entity_poly.pdbx_seq_one_letter_code
_entity_poly.pdbx_strand_id
1 'polypeptide(L)'
;MLRSALAHLLVVAAVAGCAEPPDPVDDPNAGLLRDFLDGKFDAAGHPLNAKVIETQGACGGTQLRGACEVVVPEGAMTGELTVNVRLRVRVHGARGPIVVIALLDANGEALASETLTVARLRGRGGWIDVAVGAPFSGALSSVRLEPVAGAVVDVEYVEIFPKRFGLVVAPGSGVLGDTDRLTFEVPRARRIESLMLDGVSVLPRLDQLLREQRATKTTTEFRTLIDVRVDDLLPGRADIAELRVKTAGETARVQLRRAVAPCNYEGAATGTKVLVTGFQPFPADGWHENVSAVAVTAMNPAAIRGARVMRLVLPVEYDRAPAAIVEVIERCAPDVVISFGQGGGAIALEQVAYNLQDTGEISGGVPDNRGLIRAATPIDDTAPATRDTLLPLDAIDDALQAIGETPRPSRDPGRYICNNTMFQNIGAMAGRGRAGFIHLPYTTRFDDDVRARYARVVEAAVQATVDAP
;
A
#
# COMPACT_ATOMS: atom_id res chain seq x y z
N MET A 1 18.94 -70.92 63.54
CA MET A 1 19.51 -69.59 63.26
C MET A 1 20.21 -69.62 61.91
N LEU A 2 19.97 -68.58 61.10
CA LEU A 2 20.54 -68.23 59.80
C LEU A 2 20.27 -69.14 58.58
N ARG A 3 19.61 -68.52 57.58
CA ARG A 3 19.98 -68.35 56.15
C ARG A 3 18.67 -68.19 55.35
N SER A 4 18.52 -67.40 54.29
CA SER A 4 19.26 -66.35 53.59
C SER A 4 18.22 -65.82 52.58
N ALA A 5 17.98 -64.50 52.49
CA ALA A 5 17.07 -63.92 51.51
C ALA A 5 17.87 -63.36 50.33
N LEU A 6 17.63 -63.93 49.13
CA LEU A 6 18.14 -63.43 47.86
C LEU A 6 17.33 -62.19 47.43
N ALA A 7 18.02 -61.07 47.23
CA ALA A 7 17.49 -59.90 46.55
C ALA A 7 17.70 -60.05 45.03
N HIS A 8 16.64 -59.92 44.24
CA HIS A 8 16.72 -59.88 42.79
C HIS A 8 17.30 -58.54 42.33
N LEU A 9 18.43 -58.60 41.62
CA LEU A 9 19.07 -57.46 40.96
C LEU A 9 18.44 -57.28 39.57
N LEU A 10 17.65 -56.22 39.38
CA LEU A 10 17.12 -55.83 38.08
C LEU A 10 18.20 -55.03 37.33
N VAL A 11 18.71 -55.57 36.22
CA VAL A 11 19.61 -54.84 35.31
C VAL A 11 18.76 -54.00 34.37
N VAL A 12 18.76 -52.68 34.56
CA VAL A 12 18.17 -51.73 33.62
C VAL A 12 19.22 -51.39 32.57
N ALA A 13 19.01 -51.84 31.32
CA ALA A 13 19.79 -51.41 30.18
C ALA A 13 19.41 -49.97 29.80
N ALA A 14 20.33 -49.02 29.98
CA ALA A 14 20.16 -47.65 29.53
C ALA A 14 20.26 -47.62 27.99
N VAL A 15 19.12 -47.48 27.32
CA VAL A 15 19.07 -47.13 25.90
C VAL A 15 19.42 -45.65 25.81
N ALA A 16 20.62 -45.33 25.32
CA ALA A 16 21.00 -43.96 24.99
C ALA A 16 20.12 -43.49 23.82
N GLY A 17 19.03 -42.80 24.13
CA GLY A 17 18.26 -42.08 23.14
C GLY A 17 19.15 -40.98 22.53
N CYS A 18 19.32 -41.01 21.21
CA CYS A 18 19.85 -39.86 20.51
C CYS A 18 18.96 -38.66 20.81
N ALA A 19 19.51 -37.62 21.44
CA ALA A 19 18.80 -36.37 21.63
C ALA A 19 18.32 -35.86 20.27
N GLU A 20 17.03 -35.57 20.15
CA GLU A 20 16.49 -34.83 19.01
C GLU A 20 17.27 -33.52 18.88
N PRO A 21 17.61 -33.10 17.64
CA PRO A 21 18.21 -31.79 17.45
C PRO A 21 17.26 -30.74 18.05
N PRO A 22 17.78 -29.70 18.72
CA PRO A 22 16.94 -28.65 19.26
C PRO A 22 16.08 -28.07 18.14
N ASP A 23 14.82 -27.75 18.46
CA ASP A 23 13.92 -27.03 17.56
C ASP A 23 14.66 -25.84 16.93
N PRO A 24 14.45 -25.58 15.63
CA PRO A 24 15.07 -24.44 14.98
C PRO A 24 14.71 -23.19 15.78
N VAL A 25 15.74 -22.48 16.24
CA VAL A 25 15.63 -21.17 16.88
C VAL A 25 14.60 -20.36 16.10
N ASP A 26 13.55 -19.89 16.79
CA ASP A 26 12.57 -18.95 16.22
C ASP A 26 13.34 -17.85 15.49
N ASP A 27 13.30 -17.87 14.16
CA ASP A 27 13.81 -16.77 13.36
C ASP A 27 12.96 -15.57 13.75
N PRO A 28 13.52 -14.49 14.32
CA PRO A 28 12.74 -13.32 14.68
C PRO A 28 12.06 -12.67 13.46
N ASN A 29 12.38 -13.12 12.23
CA ASN A 29 11.71 -12.74 10.99
C ASN A 29 10.67 -13.76 10.47
N ALA A 30 10.43 -14.87 11.18
CA ALA A 30 9.41 -15.86 10.83
C ALA A 30 8.01 -15.28 11.04
N GLY A 31 7.53 -14.53 10.03
CA GLY A 31 6.25 -13.80 10.07
C GLY A 31 6.38 -12.33 9.65
N LEU A 32 7.57 -11.72 9.76
CA LEU A 32 7.83 -10.35 9.30
C LEU A 32 7.65 -10.16 7.79
N LEU A 33 7.64 -11.26 7.03
CA LEU A 33 7.33 -11.26 5.58
C LEU A 33 5.86 -11.58 5.28
N ARG A 34 5.05 -11.90 6.29
CA ARG A 34 3.66 -12.39 6.17
C ARG A 34 2.62 -11.34 6.62
N ASP A 35 3.01 -10.36 7.44
CA ASP A 35 2.09 -9.40 8.05
C ASP A 35 2.18 -7.99 7.47
N PHE A 36 2.46 -7.84 6.17
CA PHE A 36 2.38 -6.54 5.50
C PHE A 36 0.92 -6.17 5.20
N LEU A 37 0.18 -5.69 6.20
CA LEU A 37 -1.11 -5.01 6.06
C LEU A 37 -0.97 -3.59 5.49
N ASP A 38 0.14 -3.30 4.80
CA ASP A 38 0.55 -1.97 4.36
C ASP A 38 0.02 -1.62 2.97
N GLY A 39 -0.86 -2.42 2.37
CA GLY A 39 -1.42 -2.09 1.07
C GLY A 39 -0.46 -2.35 -0.10
N LYS A 40 0.63 -3.10 0.08
CA LYS A 40 1.42 -3.67 -1.03
C LYS A 40 1.45 -5.19 -1.05
N PHE A 41 1.00 -5.84 0.02
CA PHE A 41 0.73 -7.28 0.04
C PHE A 41 -0.70 -7.53 0.58
N ASP A 42 -1.31 -8.65 0.19
CA ASP A 42 -2.58 -9.10 0.76
C ASP A 42 -2.36 -9.81 2.11
N ALA A 43 -3.44 -10.19 2.77
CA ALA A 43 -3.39 -10.86 4.08
C ALA A 43 -2.72 -12.26 4.03
N ALA A 44 -2.49 -12.82 2.84
CA ALA A 44 -1.74 -14.06 2.66
C ALA A 44 -0.25 -13.82 2.36
N GLY A 45 0.16 -12.55 2.24
CA GLY A 45 1.55 -12.14 2.00
C GLY A 45 1.92 -12.09 0.52
N HIS A 46 0.96 -12.13 -0.40
CA HIS A 46 1.22 -11.95 -1.84
C HIS A 46 1.24 -10.47 -2.21
N PRO A 47 2.05 -10.02 -3.17
CA PRO A 47 2.00 -8.63 -3.61
C PRO A 47 0.60 -8.22 -4.06
N LEU A 48 0.16 -7.01 -3.76
CA LEU A 48 -1.11 -6.50 -4.26
C LEU A 48 -1.03 -6.34 -5.77
N ASN A 49 -2.09 -6.83 -6.44
CA ASN A 49 -2.15 -7.08 -7.88
C ASN A 49 -1.29 -8.27 -8.36
N ALA A 50 -0.72 -9.08 -7.46
CA ALA A 50 -0.16 -10.36 -7.87
C ALA A 50 -1.28 -11.26 -8.38
N LYS A 51 -1.00 -11.95 -9.48
CA LYS A 51 -1.79 -13.09 -9.90
C LYS A 51 -1.19 -14.34 -9.27
N VAL A 52 -1.88 -14.88 -8.27
CA VAL A 52 -1.50 -16.12 -7.59
C VAL A 52 -2.22 -17.29 -8.25
N ILE A 53 -1.47 -18.34 -8.56
CA ILE A 53 -1.96 -19.56 -9.18
C ILE A 53 -1.51 -20.75 -8.33
N GLU A 54 -2.47 -21.37 -7.65
CA GLU A 54 -2.23 -22.55 -6.81
C GLU A 54 -1.81 -23.75 -7.65
N THR A 55 -0.69 -24.36 -7.29
CA THR A 55 -0.10 -25.46 -8.06
C THR A 55 -0.95 -26.72 -7.95
N GLN A 56 -1.67 -26.90 -6.84
CA GLN A 56 -2.60 -28.02 -6.66
C GLN A 56 -3.66 -28.07 -7.77
N GLY A 57 -4.19 -26.92 -8.19
CA GLY A 57 -5.15 -26.82 -9.28
C GLY A 57 -4.51 -26.90 -10.67
N ALA A 58 -3.36 -26.23 -10.85
CA ALA A 58 -2.70 -26.13 -12.15
C ALA A 58 -1.96 -27.42 -12.58
N CYS A 59 -1.32 -28.11 -11.64
CA CYS A 59 -0.47 -29.28 -11.90
C CYS A 59 -1.10 -30.61 -11.47
N GLY A 60 -2.34 -30.59 -10.96
CA GLY A 60 -2.99 -31.78 -10.38
C GLY A 60 -2.39 -32.25 -9.06
N GLY A 61 -1.54 -31.43 -8.42
CA GLY A 61 -0.91 -31.73 -7.15
C GLY A 61 0.20 -30.74 -6.80
N THR A 62 0.61 -30.70 -5.54
CA THR A 62 1.70 -29.83 -5.06
C THR A 62 3.07 -30.48 -5.19
N GLN A 63 3.18 -31.82 -5.21
CA GLN A 63 4.46 -32.51 -5.35
C GLN A 63 4.79 -32.81 -6.81
N LEU A 64 5.87 -32.24 -7.32
CA LEU A 64 6.36 -32.42 -8.68
C LEU A 64 7.54 -33.38 -8.72
N ARG A 65 7.46 -34.37 -9.63
CA ARG A 65 8.51 -35.34 -9.96
C ARG A 65 8.95 -35.26 -11.43
N GLY A 66 8.25 -34.45 -12.21
CA GLY A 66 8.48 -34.21 -13.64
C GLY A 66 7.91 -32.84 -14.00
N ALA A 67 8.03 -32.47 -15.27
CA ALA A 67 7.61 -31.15 -15.73
C ALA A 67 6.13 -30.89 -15.44
N CYS A 68 5.84 -29.69 -14.95
CA CYS A 68 4.50 -29.11 -14.95
C CYS A 68 4.53 -27.76 -15.65
N GLU A 69 3.45 -27.42 -16.33
CA GLU A 69 3.26 -26.11 -16.94
C GLU A 69 2.03 -25.42 -16.34
N VAL A 70 2.25 -24.26 -15.73
CA VAL A 70 1.21 -23.44 -15.12
C VAL A 70 0.80 -22.37 -16.13
N VAL A 71 -0.44 -22.44 -16.62
CA VAL A 71 -0.97 -21.48 -17.60
C VAL A 71 -1.25 -20.14 -16.93
N VAL A 72 -0.77 -19.07 -17.55
CA VAL A 72 -1.01 -17.68 -17.15
C VAL A 72 -2.19 -17.14 -17.96
N PRO A 73 -3.26 -16.62 -17.33
CA PRO A 73 -4.40 -16.08 -18.06
C PRO A 73 -4.02 -14.94 -19.02
N GLU A 74 -4.64 -14.89 -20.21
CA GLU A 74 -4.44 -13.78 -21.14
C GLU A 74 -4.85 -12.44 -20.51
N GLY A 75 -4.10 -11.37 -20.84
CA GLY A 75 -4.31 -10.04 -20.28
C GLY A 75 -3.93 -9.90 -18.80
N ALA A 76 -3.27 -10.90 -18.20
CA ALA A 76 -2.98 -10.90 -16.77
C ALA A 76 -2.17 -9.68 -16.32
N MET A 77 -1.11 -9.29 -17.06
CA MET A 77 -0.24 -8.14 -16.76
C MET A 77 0.67 -7.83 -17.96
N THR A 78 1.11 -6.56 -18.13
CA THR A 78 2.12 -6.13 -19.11
C THR A 78 3.25 -5.32 -18.43
N GLY A 79 4.49 -5.41 -18.91
CA GLY A 79 5.63 -4.61 -18.41
C GLY A 79 6.80 -5.45 -17.88
N GLU A 80 7.67 -4.87 -17.04
CA GLU A 80 8.66 -5.69 -16.32
C GLU A 80 7.94 -6.48 -15.21
N LEU A 81 7.90 -7.81 -15.31
CA LEU A 81 7.27 -8.68 -14.32
C LEU A 81 8.32 -9.55 -13.61
N THR A 82 7.92 -10.04 -12.46
CA THR A 82 8.61 -11.07 -11.72
C THR A 82 7.64 -12.22 -11.49
N VAL A 83 8.10 -13.42 -11.79
CA VAL A 83 7.41 -14.67 -11.42
C VAL A 83 8.14 -15.24 -10.23
N ASN A 84 7.44 -15.47 -9.13
CA ASN A 84 7.98 -16.16 -7.95
C ASN A 84 7.31 -17.53 -7.81
N VAL A 85 8.12 -18.54 -7.55
CA VAL A 85 7.69 -19.91 -7.29
C VAL A 85 8.01 -20.26 -5.84
N ARG A 86 6.96 -20.44 -5.04
CA ARG A 86 7.06 -20.87 -3.65
C ARG A 86 7.19 -22.39 -3.61
N LEU A 87 8.39 -22.89 -3.31
CA LEU A 87 8.70 -24.31 -3.37
C LEU A 87 9.49 -24.82 -2.17
N ARG A 88 9.42 -26.13 -1.92
CA ARG A 88 10.19 -26.84 -0.91
C ARG A 88 10.84 -28.07 -1.55
N VAL A 89 12.16 -28.16 -1.47
CA VAL A 89 12.89 -29.32 -2.01
C VAL A 89 12.80 -30.51 -1.04
N ARG A 90 12.37 -31.66 -1.55
CA ARG A 90 12.26 -32.93 -0.81
C ARG A 90 13.41 -33.87 -1.11
N VAL A 91 13.72 -34.06 -2.39
CA VAL A 91 14.77 -34.95 -2.87
C VAL A 91 15.59 -34.19 -3.90
N HIS A 92 16.91 -34.27 -3.79
CA HIS A 92 17.85 -33.69 -4.74
C HIS A 92 19.16 -34.48 -4.75
N GLY A 93 19.94 -34.37 -5.83
CA GLY A 93 21.28 -34.93 -5.91
C GLY A 93 22.27 -34.23 -4.96
N ALA A 94 23.46 -34.80 -4.77
CA ALA A 94 24.47 -34.22 -3.87
C ALA A 94 24.96 -32.82 -4.31
N ARG A 95 24.92 -32.52 -5.61
CA ARG A 95 25.32 -31.24 -6.24
C ARG A 95 24.51 -31.04 -7.52
N GLY A 96 24.57 -29.83 -8.07
CA GLY A 96 24.00 -29.51 -9.38
C GLY A 96 22.59 -28.92 -9.34
N PRO A 97 21.87 -28.92 -10.46
CA PRO A 97 20.51 -28.39 -10.57
C PRO A 97 19.49 -29.26 -9.83
N ILE A 98 18.38 -28.63 -9.44
CA ILE A 98 17.25 -29.29 -8.76
C ILE A 98 15.98 -29.12 -9.58
N VAL A 99 15.66 -27.88 -9.94
CA VAL A 99 14.48 -27.54 -10.74
C VAL A 99 14.82 -26.35 -11.63
N VAL A 100 14.40 -26.44 -12.88
CA VAL A 100 14.43 -25.34 -13.85
C VAL A 100 13.06 -24.69 -13.86
N ILE A 101 13.03 -23.37 -13.76
CA ILE A 101 11.81 -22.57 -13.87
C ILE A 101 11.96 -21.75 -15.14
N ALA A 102 11.11 -22.00 -16.13
CA ALA A 102 11.13 -21.32 -17.41
C ALA A 102 9.82 -20.56 -17.62
N LEU A 103 9.93 -19.30 -18.05
CA LEU A 103 8.81 -18.43 -18.40
C LEU A 103 8.65 -18.46 -19.91
N LEU A 104 7.47 -18.82 -20.41
CA LEU A 104 7.25 -19.09 -21.83
C LEU A 104 6.26 -18.10 -22.45
N ASP A 105 6.46 -17.81 -23.73
CA ASP A 105 5.51 -17.06 -24.56
C ASP A 105 4.43 -17.97 -25.17
N ALA A 106 3.49 -17.41 -25.94
CA ALA A 106 2.42 -18.19 -26.58
C ALA A 106 2.92 -19.26 -27.60
N ASN A 107 4.17 -19.14 -28.07
CA ASN A 107 4.80 -20.09 -28.99
C ASN A 107 5.60 -21.17 -28.24
N GLY A 108 5.70 -21.08 -26.89
CA GLY A 108 6.51 -21.96 -26.06
C GLY A 108 7.99 -21.60 -26.03
N GLU A 109 8.38 -20.42 -26.54
CA GLU A 109 9.76 -19.92 -26.46
C GLU A 109 10.05 -19.36 -25.07
N ALA A 110 11.25 -19.63 -24.55
CA ALA A 110 11.66 -19.17 -23.23
C ALA A 110 11.97 -17.67 -23.22
N LEU A 111 11.15 -16.90 -22.51
CA LEU A 111 11.33 -15.47 -22.25
C LEU A 111 12.42 -15.22 -21.20
N ALA A 112 12.46 -16.07 -20.17
CA ALA A 112 13.50 -16.12 -19.15
C ALA A 112 13.48 -17.48 -18.44
N SER A 113 14.58 -17.79 -17.76
CA SER A 113 14.65 -18.99 -16.94
C SER A 113 15.57 -18.80 -15.75
N GLU A 114 15.27 -19.48 -14.65
CA GLU A 114 16.13 -19.59 -13.48
C GLU A 114 16.29 -21.05 -13.10
N THR A 115 17.45 -21.41 -12.54
CA THR A 115 17.70 -22.77 -12.06
C THR A 115 18.03 -22.76 -10.59
N LEU A 116 17.19 -23.41 -9.80
CA LEU A 116 17.52 -23.69 -8.41
C LEU A 116 18.58 -24.79 -8.38
N THR A 117 19.70 -24.49 -7.72
CA THR A 117 20.80 -25.45 -7.53
C THR A 117 20.98 -25.79 -6.05
N VAL A 118 21.60 -26.94 -5.78
CA VAL A 118 21.93 -27.36 -4.40
C VAL A 118 22.77 -26.31 -3.67
N ALA A 119 23.65 -25.60 -4.38
CA ALA A 119 24.49 -24.54 -3.81
C ALA A 119 23.68 -23.33 -3.31
N ARG A 120 22.46 -23.13 -3.82
CA ARG A 120 21.57 -22.03 -3.43
C ARG A 120 20.63 -22.37 -2.27
N LEU A 121 20.54 -23.64 -1.87
CA LEU A 121 19.71 -24.05 -0.73
C LEU A 121 20.33 -23.60 0.60
N ARG A 122 19.67 -22.69 1.32
CA ARG A 122 20.13 -22.16 2.63
C ARG A 122 19.64 -22.96 3.84
N GLY A 123 18.91 -24.06 3.63
CA GLY A 123 18.40 -24.95 4.68
C GLY A 123 17.74 -26.20 4.09
N ARG A 124 17.58 -27.26 4.88
CA ARG A 124 16.91 -28.49 4.44
C ARG A 124 15.42 -28.44 4.77
N GLY A 125 14.57 -28.67 3.77
CA GLY A 125 13.14 -28.92 3.96
C GLY A 125 12.26 -27.69 4.27
N GLY A 126 12.82 -26.48 4.25
CA GLY A 126 12.03 -25.24 4.34
C GLY A 126 11.38 -24.85 3.01
N TRP A 127 10.31 -24.07 3.09
CA TRP A 127 9.77 -23.35 1.93
C TRP A 127 10.69 -22.19 1.55
N ILE A 128 10.94 -22.04 0.26
CA ILE A 128 11.75 -21.00 -0.33
C ILE A 128 11.04 -20.38 -1.53
N ASP A 129 11.46 -19.17 -1.88
CA ASP A 129 10.98 -18.43 -3.03
C ASP A 129 12.08 -18.40 -4.09
N VAL A 130 11.75 -18.82 -5.30
CA VAL A 130 12.66 -18.75 -6.46
C VAL A 130 12.02 -17.84 -7.48
N ALA A 131 12.60 -16.66 -7.68
CA ALA A 131 12.06 -15.70 -8.63
C ALA A 131 12.81 -15.68 -9.96
N VAL A 132 12.05 -15.41 -11.01
CA VAL A 132 12.51 -15.22 -12.38
C VAL A 132 11.99 -13.87 -12.86
N GLY A 133 12.90 -12.93 -13.06
CA GLY A 133 12.57 -11.59 -13.58
C GLY A 133 12.89 -11.48 -15.05
N ALA A 134 11.97 -10.92 -15.85
CA ALA A 134 12.21 -10.66 -17.26
C ALA A 134 11.55 -9.33 -17.69
N PRO A 135 12.14 -8.60 -18.66
CA PRO A 135 11.39 -7.59 -19.38
C PRO A 135 10.38 -8.28 -20.29
N PHE A 136 9.08 -8.16 -20.00
CA PHE A 136 8.05 -8.72 -20.86
C PHE A 136 7.61 -7.66 -21.87
N SER A 137 8.20 -7.73 -23.06
CA SER A 137 7.71 -7.02 -24.26
C SER A 137 6.62 -7.82 -25.00
N GLY A 138 6.34 -9.05 -24.56
CA GLY A 138 5.30 -9.95 -25.06
C GLY A 138 4.48 -10.59 -23.94
N ALA A 139 3.37 -11.25 -24.29
CA ALA A 139 2.48 -11.88 -23.32
C ALA A 139 3.10 -13.18 -22.74
N LEU A 140 3.46 -13.16 -21.46
CA LEU A 140 3.75 -14.36 -20.68
C LEU A 140 2.52 -15.30 -20.78
N SER A 141 2.71 -16.51 -21.30
CA SER A 141 1.63 -17.48 -21.49
C SER A 141 1.64 -18.57 -20.43
N SER A 142 2.83 -19.01 -19.99
CA SER A 142 2.96 -20.10 -19.03
C SER A 142 4.27 -20.08 -18.25
N VAL A 143 4.27 -20.78 -17.12
CA VAL A 143 5.44 -21.01 -16.27
C VAL A 143 5.69 -22.51 -16.21
N ARG A 144 6.79 -22.97 -16.81
CA ARG A 144 7.20 -24.37 -16.79
C ARG A 144 8.14 -24.62 -15.62
N LEU A 145 7.75 -25.56 -14.76
CA LEU A 145 8.48 -26.05 -13.61
C LEU A 145 9.01 -27.45 -13.93
N GLU A 146 10.31 -27.62 -14.05
CA GLU A 146 10.93 -28.89 -14.47
C GLU A 146 11.97 -29.37 -13.45
N PRO A 147 11.56 -30.20 -12.48
CA PRO A 147 12.50 -30.90 -11.60
C PRO A 147 13.41 -31.79 -12.43
N VAL A 148 14.71 -31.78 -12.14
CA VAL A 148 15.66 -32.67 -12.82
C VAL A 148 15.39 -34.13 -12.43
N ALA A 149 15.85 -35.07 -13.25
CA ALA A 149 15.66 -36.50 -13.01
C ALA A 149 16.07 -36.91 -11.59
N GLY A 150 15.14 -37.51 -10.85
CA GLY A 150 15.34 -37.95 -9.46
C GLY A 150 15.17 -36.87 -8.39
N ALA A 151 14.95 -35.60 -8.77
CA ALA A 151 14.56 -34.57 -7.83
C ALA A 151 13.05 -34.63 -7.53
N VAL A 152 12.67 -34.20 -6.32
CA VAL A 152 11.28 -34.05 -5.90
C VAL A 152 11.14 -32.71 -5.21
N VAL A 153 10.22 -31.89 -5.67
CA VAL A 153 9.90 -30.58 -5.09
C VAL A 153 8.41 -30.51 -4.79
N ASP A 154 8.06 -29.97 -3.64
CA ASP A 154 6.69 -29.50 -3.41
C ASP A 154 6.64 -28.04 -3.87
N VAL A 155 5.57 -27.63 -4.55
CA VAL A 155 5.31 -26.27 -4.99
C VAL A 155 3.93 -25.88 -4.48
N GLU A 156 3.87 -24.76 -3.78
CA GLU A 156 2.63 -24.24 -3.19
C GLU A 156 1.87 -23.48 -4.27
N TYR A 157 2.42 -22.35 -4.70
CA TYR A 157 1.86 -21.51 -5.74
C TYR A 157 2.95 -20.92 -6.64
N VAL A 158 2.50 -20.45 -7.80
CA VAL A 158 3.22 -19.50 -8.65
C VAL A 158 2.52 -18.16 -8.51
N GLU A 159 3.26 -17.12 -8.17
CA GLU A 159 2.75 -15.76 -8.12
C GLU A 159 3.47 -14.88 -9.15
N ILE A 160 2.70 -14.07 -9.86
CA ILE A 160 3.18 -13.20 -10.93
C ILE A 160 2.82 -11.78 -10.54
N PHE A 161 3.77 -10.88 -10.56
CA PHE A 161 3.54 -9.49 -10.18
C PHE A 161 4.48 -8.55 -10.94
N PRO A 162 4.12 -7.26 -11.13
CA PRO A 162 5.04 -6.30 -11.71
C PRO A 162 6.31 -6.21 -10.87
N LYS A 163 7.48 -6.23 -11.52
CA LYS A 163 8.81 -6.24 -10.87
C LYS A 163 9.08 -5.06 -9.93
N ARG A 164 8.19 -4.07 -9.89
CA ARG A 164 8.26 -2.92 -8.99
C ARG A 164 7.96 -3.28 -7.53
N PHE A 165 8.82 -4.08 -6.90
CA PHE A 165 9.17 -3.82 -5.49
C PHE A 165 10.18 -2.68 -5.49
N GLY A 166 9.66 -1.49 -5.73
CA GLY A 166 10.42 -0.28 -5.57
C GLY A 166 10.67 0.03 -4.10
N LEU A 167 10.61 1.30 -3.78
CA LEU A 167 10.57 1.82 -2.42
C LEU A 167 9.24 1.49 -1.74
N VAL A 168 9.28 0.88 -0.55
CA VAL A 168 8.12 0.78 0.35
C VAL A 168 8.45 1.44 1.68
N VAL A 169 7.45 2.10 2.25
CA VAL A 169 7.47 2.59 3.62
C VAL A 169 6.26 2.00 4.32
N ALA A 170 6.52 1.22 5.37
CA ALA A 170 5.50 0.50 6.12
C ALA A 170 5.59 0.82 7.63
N PRO A 171 4.45 1.03 8.31
CA PRO A 171 3.13 1.24 7.73
C PRO A 171 3.06 2.54 6.90
N GLY A 172 1.97 2.70 6.13
CA GLY A 172 1.70 3.93 5.37
C GLY A 172 1.31 5.11 6.26
N SER A 173 0.74 6.17 5.66
CA SER A 173 0.26 7.30 6.46
C SER A 173 -0.80 6.86 7.47
N GLY A 174 -0.71 7.39 8.69
CA GLY A 174 -1.65 7.03 9.74
C GLY A 174 -1.15 7.35 11.14
N VAL A 175 -1.84 6.79 12.13
CA VAL A 175 -1.44 6.90 13.54
C VAL A 175 -0.41 5.83 13.85
N LEU A 176 0.77 6.26 14.27
CA LEU A 176 1.84 5.40 14.77
C LEU A 176 2.25 5.89 16.16
N GLY A 177 2.34 4.96 17.10
CA GLY A 177 2.97 5.15 18.40
C GLY A 177 4.48 5.25 18.30
N ASP A 178 5.10 5.79 19.34
CA ASP A 178 6.56 5.99 19.41
C ASP A 178 7.35 4.68 19.54
N THR A 179 6.69 3.63 20.01
CA THR A 179 7.25 2.28 20.08
C THR A 179 7.07 1.49 18.79
N ASP A 180 6.22 1.96 17.88
CA ASP A 180 5.97 1.30 16.61
C ASP A 180 7.21 1.35 15.72
N ARG A 181 7.20 0.49 14.71
CA ARG A 181 8.34 0.29 13.82
C ARG A 181 8.01 0.79 12.42
N LEU A 182 8.97 1.49 11.83
CA LEU A 182 9.00 1.86 10.43
C LEU A 182 9.92 0.90 9.69
N THR A 183 9.40 0.28 8.65
CA THR A 183 10.17 -0.55 7.73
C THR A 183 10.30 0.16 6.40
N PHE A 184 11.55 0.31 5.95
CA PHE A 184 11.89 0.72 4.60
C PHE A 184 12.28 -0.50 3.80
N GLU A 185 11.52 -0.81 2.76
CA GLU A 185 11.91 -1.80 1.77
C GLU A 185 12.52 -1.09 0.57
N VAL A 186 13.70 -1.55 0.16
CA VAL A 186 14.36 -1.07 -1.06
C VAL A 186 14.85 -2.26 -1.89
N PRO A 187 15.00 -2.10 -3.21
CA PRO A 187 15.57 -3.16 -4.04
C PRO A 187 16.95 -3.59 -3.51
N ARG A 188 17.28 -4.88 -3.57
CA ARG A 188 18.50 -5.45 -2.97
C ARG A 188 19.78 -4.69 -3.33
N ALA A 189 19.93 -4.28 -4.59
CA ALA A 189 21.11 -3.59 -5.10
C ALA A 189 21.10 -2.07 -4.82
N ARG A 190 20.09 -1.56 -4.13
CA ARG A 190 19.86 -0.13 -3.89
C ARG A 190 19.95 0.19 -2.40
N ARG A 191 20.07 1.48 -2.11
CA ARG A 191 20.10 2.05 -0.76
C ARG A 191 19.15 3.23 -0.69
N ILE A 192 18.79 3.63 0.53
CA ILE A 192 18.12 4.91 0.75
C ILE A 192 19.14 6.02 0.44
N GLU A 193 18.79 6.88 -0.51
CA GLU A 193 19.61 8.02 -0.95
C GLU A 193 19.23 9.30 -0.23
N SER A 194 17.96 9.41 0.18
CA SER A 194 17.45 10.52 0.97
C SER A 194 16.38 10.02 1.93
N LEU A 195 16.42 10.50 3.17
CA LEU A 195 15.42 10.26 4.20
C LEU A 195 15.19 11.57 4.94
N MET A 196 14.04 12.18 4.73
CA MET A 196 13.72 13.53 5.20
C MET A 196 12.51 13.47 6.14
N LEU A 197 12.61 14.13 7.30
CA LEU A 197 11.52 14.42 8.23
C LEU A 197 11.24 15.92 8.19
N ASP A 198 10.05 16.34 7.75
CA ASP A 198 9.64 17.76 7.72
C ASP A 198 10.70 18.68 7.07
N GLY A 199 11.36 18.19 6.01
CA GLY A 199 12.42 18.91 5.29
C GLY A 199 13.82 18.83 5.91
N VAL A 200 14.01 18.11 7.01
CA VAL A 200 15.32 17.85 7.64
C VAL A 200 15.79 16.43 7.38
N SER A 201 17.07 16.24 6.99
CA SER A 201 17.60 14.90 6.73
C SER A 201 17.80 14.10 8.03
N VAL A 202 17.22 12.91 8.10
CA VAL A 202 17.39 11.92 9.19
C VAL A 202 18.12 10.66 8.73
N LEU A 203 18.65 10.64 7.50
CA LEU A 203 19.47 9.53 7.00
C LEU A 203 20.74 9.28 7.87
N PRO A 204 21.50 10.30 8.31
CA PRO A 204 22.66 10.08 9.18
C PRO A 204 22.29 9.41 10.51
N ARG A 205 21.09 9.70 11.01
CA ARG A 205 20.54 9.09 12.23
C ARG A 205 20.22 7.62 12.00
N LEU A 206 19.58 7.27 10.89
CA LEU A 206 19.34 5.87 10.53
C LEU A 206 20.65 5.09 10.42
N ASP A 207 21.67 5.64 9.76
CA ASP A 207 22.98 5.00 9.63
C ASP A 207 23.66 4.77 11.00
N GLN A 208 23.50 5.71 11.92
CA GLN A 208 23.96 5.54 13.30
C GLN A 208 23.22 4.39 14.01
N LEU A 209 21.90 4.36 13.93
CA LEU A 209 21.08 3.32 14.56
C LEU A 209 21.41 1.91 14.03
N LEU A 210 21.73 1.79 12.74
CA LEU A 210 22.20 0.53 12.15
C LEU A 210 23.55 0.09 12.73
N ARG A 211 24.51 1.01 12.94
CA ARG A 211 25.80 0.70 13.59
C ARG A 211 25.64 0.32 15.06
N GLU A 212 24.69 0.95 15.74
CA GLU A 212 24.34 0.68 17.14
C GLU A 212 23.45 -0.56 17.33
N GLN A 213 23.07 -1.25 16.24
CA GLN A 213 22.12 -2.38 16.26
C GLN A 213 20.74 -2.06 16.86
N ARG A 214 20.33 -0.78 16.80
CA ARG A 214 19.00 -0.29 17.19
C ARG A 214 18.02 -0.24 16.03
N ALA A 215 18.56 -0.20 14.80
CA ALA A 215 17.85 -0.53 13.58
C ALA A 215 18.41 -1.85 13.04
N THR A 216 17.58 -2.62 12.34
CA THR A 216 18.00 -3.87 11.69
C THR A 216 18.01 -3.69 10.18
N LYS A 217 18.92 -4.40 9.52
CA LYS A 217 18.99 -4.47 8.06
C LYS A 217 19.02 -5.93 7.64
N THR A 218 17.97 -6.36 6.95
CA THR A 218 17.81 -7.74 6.48
C THR A 218 17.79 -7.74 4.95
N THR A 219 18.81 -8.32 4.34
CA THR A 219 18.87 -8.47 2.87
C THR A 219 18.48 -9.89 2.47
N THR A 220 17.41 -9.97 1.69
CA THR A 220 16.89 -11.20 1.10
C THR A 220 17.45 -11.38 -0.32
N GLU A 221 16.90 -12.34 -1.09
CA GLU A 221 17.24 -12.48 -2.50
C GLU A 221 16.82 -11.27 -3.34
N PHE A 222 15.68 -10.64 -3.01
CA PHE A 222 15.00 -9.64 -3.83
C PHE A 222 15.16 -8.21 -3.30
N ARG A 223 15.17 -8.08 -1.97
CA ARG A 223 15.00 -6.81 -1.28
C ARG A 223 15.90 -6.67 -0.06
N THR A 224 16.10 -5.42 0.33
CA THR A 224 16.68 -5.04 1.61
C THR A 224 15.58 -4.39 2.45
N LEU A 225 15.33 -4.94 3.63
CA LEU A 225 14.47 -4.36 4.64
C LEU A 225 15.34 -3.61 5.65
N ILE A 226 14.96 -2.39 5.99
CA ILE A 226 15.55 -1.62 7.08
C ILE A 226 14.44 -1.32 8.06
N ASP A 227 14.53 -1.85 9.26
CA ASP A 227 13.51 -1.70 10.27
C ASP A 227 14.05 -0.89 11.46
N VAL A 228 13.34 0.15 11.85
CA VAL A 228 13.72 1.07 12.92
C VAL A 228 12.50 1.52 13.72
N ARG A 229 12.64 1.70 15.04
CA ARG A 229 11.57 2.30 15.85
C ARG A 229 11.34 3.76 15.48
N VAL A 230 10.08 4.18 15.49
CA VAL A 230 9.67 5.55 15.18
C VAL A 230 10.44 6.57 16.03
N ASP A 231 10.46 6.40 17.35
CA ASP A 231 11.11 7.37 18.27
C ASP A 231 12.65 7.33 18.21
N ASP A 232 13.24 6.18 17.85
CA ASP A 232 14.69 6.10 17.66
C ASP A 232 15.14 6.93 16.45
N LEU A 233 14.37 6.83 15.35
CA LEU A 233 14.63 7.53 14.09
C LEU A 233 14.21 9.00 14.16
N LEU A 234 13.06 9.30 14.77
CA LEU A 234 12.39 10.59 14.76
C LEU A 234 12.16 11.12 16.19
N PRO A 235 13.24 11.29 16.98
CA PRO A 235 13.11 11.68 18.38
C PRO A 235 12.45 13.07 18.47
N GLY A 236 11.37 13.16 19.25
CA GLY A 236 10.68 14.43 19.44
C GLY A 236 9.93 14.94 18.20
N ARG A 237 9.55 14.06 17.26
CA ARG A 237 8.67 14.44 16.13
C ARG A 237 7.41 15.17 16.60
N ALA A 238 6.94 16.11 15.79
CA ALA A 238 5.66 16.77 15.99
C ALA A 238 4.48 15.78 15.97
N ASP A 239 3.29 16.24 16.38
CA ASP A 239 2.07 15.42 16.36
C ASP A 239 1.72 14.90 14.97
N ILE A 240 2.06 15.69 13.95
CA ILE A 240 1.97 15.33 12.54
C ILE A 240 3.34 15.59 11.94
N ALA A 241 3.93 14.57 11.32
CA ALA A 241 5.24 14.68 10.68
C ALA A 241 5.21 14.04 9.28
N GLU A 242 5.82 14.69 8.29
CA GLU A 242 5.98 14.17 6.94
C GLU A 242 7.34 13.47 6.81
N LEU A 243 7.31 12.18 6.48
CA LEU A 243 8.47 11.39 6.15
C LEU A 243 8.55 11.20 4.63
N ARG A 244 9.67 11.58 4.04
CA ARG A 244 9.95 11.37 2.61
C ARG A 244 11.22 10.56 2.44
N VAL A 245 11.10 9.48 1.67
CA VAL A 245 12.19 8.54 1.41
C VAL A 245 12.47 8.52 -0.09
N LYS A 246 13.73 8.44 -0.49
CA LYS A 246 14.12 8.28 -1.90
C LYS A 246 15.12 7.16 -2.08
N THR A 247 14.94 6.39 -3.16
CA THR A 247 15.90 5.38 -3.63
C THR A 247 15.80 5.28 -5.15
N ALA A 248 16.93 5.30 -5.86
CA ALA A 248 17.00 4.92 -7.28
C ALA A 248 15.93 5.52 -8.20
N GLY A 249 15.63 6.82 -8.06
CA GLY A 249 14.62 7.51 -8.88
C GLY A 249 13.17 7.37 -8.39
N GLU A 250 12.93 6.62 -7.33
CA GLU A 250 11.63 6.50 -6.67
C GLU A 250 11.59 7.35 -5.41
N THR A 251 10.40 7.86 -5.10
CA THR A 251 10.13 8.61 -3.87
C THR A 251 8.86 8.07 -3.23
N ALA A 252 8.92 7.87 -1.92
CA ALA A 252 7.76 7.63 -1.09
C ALA A 252 7.58 8.79 -0.12
N ARG A 253 6.33 9.17 0.14
CA ARG A 253 5.94 10.22 1.08
C ARG A 253 4.82 9.67 1.96
N VAL A 254 5.02 9.66 3.28
CA VAL A 254 4.01 9.25 4.26
C VAL A 254 3.91 10.28 5.38
N GLN A 255 2.73 10.40 5.97
CA GLN A 255 2.48 11.26 7.12
C GLN A 255 2.20 10.42 8.36
N LEU A 256 3.03 10.63 9.38
CA LEU A 256 2.94 9.94 10.66
C LEU A 256 2.21 10.84 11.66
N ARG A 257 1.21 10.29 12.34
CA ARG A 257 0.45 10.99 13.38
C ARG A 257 0.66 10.32 14.74
N ARG A 258 0.73 11.10 15.82
CA ARG A 258 0.79 10.57 17.19
C ARG A 258 -0.57 10.08 17.68
N ALA A 259 -1.64 10.69 17.17
CA ALA A 259 -3.01 10.38 17.54
C ALA A 259 -3.96 10.61 16.36
N VAL A 260 -5.15 10.04 16.49
CA VAL A 260 -6.27 10.26 15.58
C VAL A 260 -6.65 11.74 15.59
N ALA A 261 -7.05 12.29 14.43
CA ALA A 261 -7.52 13.67 14.34
C ALA A 261 -8.74 13.90 15.27
N PRO A 262 -8.68 14.88 16.19
CA PRO A 262 -9.82 15.17 17.06
C PRO A 262 -10.99 15.71 16.24
N CYS A 263 -12.22 15.46 16.69
CA CYS A 263 -13.45 15.97 16.07
C CYS A 263 -13.69 17.45 16.40
N ASN A 264 -12.72 18.30 16.08
CA ASN A 264 -12.77 19.73 16.36
C ASN A 264 -13.46 20.45 15.20
N TYR A 265 -14.68 20.91 15.43
CA TYR A 265 -15.43 21.75 14.50
C TYR A 265 -15.38 23.21 14.95
N GLU A 266 -14.85 24.09 14.10
CA GLU A 266 -14.71 25.52 14.35
C GLU A 266 -15.86 26.30 13.68
N GLY A 267 -16.45 27.27 14.37
CA GLY A 267 -17.55 28.08 13.83
C GLY A 267 -18.74 28.17 14.77
N ALA A 268 -19.96 28.24 14.22
CA ALA A 268 -21.18 28.43 15.00
C ALA A 268 -21.50 27.18 15.85
N ALA A 269 -21.74 27.36 17.16
CA ALA A 269 -21.90 26.26 18.13
C ALA A 269 -23.03 25.27 17.77
N THR A 270 -24.12 25.74 17.16
CA THR A 270 -25.27 24.96 16.72
C THR A 270 -25.37 24.83 15.19
N GLY A 271 -24.28 25.11 14.47
CA GLY A 271 -24.25 25.02 13.01
C GLY A 271 -24.12 23.59 12.47
N THR A 272 -24.47 23.44 11.20
CA THR A 272 -24.23 22.24 10.38
C THR A 272 -22.76 21.86 10.47
N LYS A 273 -22.48 20.61 10.85
CA LYS A 273 -21.12 20.07 10.88
C LYS A 273 -20.65 19.75 9.48
N VAL A 274 -19.66 20.49 9.01
CA VAL A 274 -19.07 20.28 7.69
C VAL A 274 -17.66 19.74 7.86
N LEU A 275 -17.40 18.56 7.31
CA LEU A 275 -16.05 18.06 7.10
C LEU A 275 -15.58 18.50 5.71
N VAL A 276 -14.51 19.29 5.67
CA VAL A 276 -13.83 19.62 4.41
C VAL A 276 -12.49 18.89 4.35
N THR A 277 -12.20 18.25 3.22
CA THR A 277 -10.95 17.51 3.05
C THR A 277 -10.13 18.00 1.88
N GLY A 278 -8.81 18.01 2.03
CA GLY A 278 -7.85 18.16 0.94
C GLY A 278 -6.89 16.97 0.91
N PHE A 279 -5.90 17.00 0.03
CA PHE A 279 -4.90 15.93 -0.07
C PHE A 279 -3.48 16.44 0.16
N GLN A 280 -2.63 15.58 0.68
CA GLN A 280 -1.20 15.82 0.80
C GLN A 280 -0.54 16.17 -0.55
N PRO A 281 0.69 16.72 -0.51
CA PRO A 281 1.50 16.96 -1.70
C PRO A 281 1.66 15.72 -2.59
N PHE A 282 1.43 15.91 -3.89
CA PHE A 282 1.50 14.87 -4.92
C PHE A 282 2.00 15.48 -6.25
N PRO A 283 2.84 14.79 -7.04
CA PRO A 283 3.42 13.45 -6.80
C PRO A 283 4.39 13.41 -5.60
N ALA A 284 4.76 12.22 -5.14
CA ALA A 284 5.58 12.01 -3.94
C ALA A 284 6.94 12.73 -4.01
N ASP A 285 7.51 12.85 -5.20
CA ASP A 285 8.75 13.56 -5.50
C ASP A 285 8.57 15.07 -5.71
N GLY A 286 7.33 15.54 -5.81
CA GLY A 286 6.96 16.94 -5.92
C GLY A 286 7.42 17.77 -4.73
N TRP A 287 8.00 18.94 -5.01
CA TRP A 287 8.47 19.90 -4.00
C TRP A 287 7.43 20.97 -3.64
N HIS A 288 6.25 20.92 -4.26
CA HIS A 288 5.18 21.90 -4.07
C HIS A 288 4.05 21.33 -3.22
N GLU A 289 3.25 22.20 -2.61
CA GLU A 289 2.02 21.84 -1.92
C GLU A 289 0.94 21.36 -2.91
N ASN A 290 -0.15 20.81 -2.37
CA ASN A 290 -1.35 20.47 -3.13
C ASN A 290 -2.41 21.55 -2.91
N VAL A 291 -2.99 22.09 -3.99
CA VAL A 291 -3.95 23.19 -3.92
C VAL A 291 -5.14 22.88 -3.02
N SER A 292 -5.58 21.62 -2.95
CA SER A 292 -6.69 21.22 -2.09
C SER A 292 -6.36 21.35 -0.60
N ALA A 293 -5.16 20.92 -0.17
CA ALA A 293 -4.72 21.11 1.22
C ALA A 293 -4.50 22.58 1.54
N VAL A 294 -3.92 23.35 0.60
CA VAL A 294 -3.73 24.79 0.75
C VAL A 294 -5.07 25.50 0.95
N ALA A 295 -6.04 25.22 0.08
CA ALA A 295 -7.38 25.81 0.13
C ALA A 295 -8.10 25.49 1.44
N VAL A 296 -8.12 24.22 1.83
CA VAL A 296 -8.77 23.75 3.06
C VAL A 296 -8.10 24.30 4.31
N THR A 297 -6.77 24.45 4.31
CA THR A 297 -6.05 25.00 5.47
C THR A 297 -6.23 26.50 5.58
N ALA A 298 -6.24 27.23 4.45
CA ALA A 298 -6.32 28.68 4.40
C ALA A 298 -7.74 29.24 4.60
N MET A 299 -8.79 28.45 4.42
CA MET A 299 -10.16 28.90 4.65
C MET A 299 -10.41 29.32 6.10
N ASN A 300 -11.30 30.30 6.29
CA ASN A 300 -11.72 30.82 7.59
C ASN A 300 -13.10 30.24 8.00
N PRO A 301 -13.16 29.29 8.96
CA PRO A 301 -14.43 28.71 9.40
C PRO A 301 -15.42 29.74 9.94
N ALA A 302 -14.93 30.84 10.54
CA ALA A 302 -15.79 31.88 11.10
C ALA A 302 -16.49 32.72 10.02
N ALA A 303 -16.05 32.67 8.77
CA ALA A 303 -16.68 33.35 7.65
C ALA A 303 -17.97 32.64 7.18
N ILE A 304 -18.16 31.38 7.56
CA ILE A 304 -19.26 30.53 7.09
C ILE A 304 -20.39 30.56 8.11
N ARG A 305 -21.53 31.11 7.70
CA ARG A 305 -22.72 31.21 8.54
C ARG A 305 -23.42 29.87 8.66
N GLY A 306 -23.94 29.60 9.86
CA GLY A 306 -24.76 28.40 10.10
C GLY A 306 -23.97 27.10 10.04
N ALA A 307 -22.64 27.16 9.94
CA ALA A 307 -21.77 26.00 9.84
C ALA A 307 -20.75 26.00 10.98
N ARG A 308 -20.25 24.80 11.26
CA ARG A 308 -19.00 24.57 11.99
C ARG A 308 -18.18 23.58 11.18
N VAL A 309 -16.92 23.91 10.94
CA VAL A 309 -16.09 23.23 9.95
C VAL A 309 -14.96 22.49 10.63
N MET A 310 -14.80 21.22 10.28
CA MET A 310 -13.64 20.40 10.57
C MET A 310 -12.82 20.25 9.29
N ARG A 311 -11.52 20.45 9.37
CA ARG A 311 -10.59 20.38 8.24
C ARG A 311 -9.73 19.13 8.35
N LEU A 312 -9.54 18.42 7.25
CA LEU A 312 -8.68 17.23 7.23
C LEU A 312 -7.88 17.15 5.93
N VAL A 313 -6.55 17.08 6.04
CA VAL A 313 -5.69 16.72 4.91
C VAL A 313 -5.48 15.21 4.90
N LEU A 314 -5.96 14.56 3.84
CA LEU A 314 -5.89 13.13 3.60
C LEU A 314 -4.56 12.74 2.94
N PRO A 315 -4.05 11.52 3.20
CA PRO A 315 -2.92 11.00 2.46
C PRO A 315 -3.27 10.76 0.99
N VAL A 316 -2.25 10.69 0.13
CA VAL A 316 -2.43 10.26 -1.26
C VAL A 316 -2.03 8.78 -1.34
N GLU A 317 -2.86 7.94 -0.73
CA GLU A 317 -2.71 6.48 -0.65
C GLU A 317 -4.08 5.81 -0.85
N TYR A 318 -4.14 4.78 -1.70
CA TYR A 318 -5.40 4.15 -2.13
C TYR A 318 -6.23 3.53 -1.00
N ASP A 319 -5.58 2.97 0.01
CA ASP A 319 -6.20 2.35 1.19
C ASP A 319 -6.39 3.36 2.32
N ARG A 320 -5.40 4.23 2.58
CA ARG A 320 -5.41 5.12 3.75
C ARG A 320 -6.34 6.32 3.60
N ALA A 321 -6.45 6.92 2.43
CA ALA A 321 -7.32 8.08 2.23
C ALA A 321 -8.81 7.75 2.45
N PRO A 322 -9.39 6.72 1.78
CA PRO A 322 -10.77 6.34 2.02
C PRO A 322 -11.00 5.80 3.44
N ALA A 323 -10.06 5.04 4.01
CA ALA A 323 -10.21 4.56 5.40
C ALA A 323 -10.28 5.74 6.38
N ALA A 324 -9.39 6.73 6.25
CA ALA A 324 -9.36 7.89 7.12
C ALA A 324 -10.65 8.73 7.03
N ILE A 325 -11.21 8.92 5.84
CA ILE A 325 -12.45 9.70 5.70
C ILE A 325 -13.66 8.94 6.28
N VAL A 326 -13.78 7.63 6.06
CA VAL A 326 -14.86 6.82 6.62
C VAL A 326 -14.79 6.79 8.14
N GLU A 327 -13.60 6.55 8.71
CA GLU A 327 -13.36 6.56 10.16
C GLU A 327 -13.77 7.91 10.79
N VAL A 328 -13.43 9.02 10.14
CA VAL A 328 -13.79 10.37 10.61
C VAL A 328 -15.29 10.62 10.50
N ILE A 329 -15.94 10.17 9.42
CA ILE A 329 -17.40 10.26 9.26
C ILE A 329 -18.10 9.52 10.40
N GLU A 330 -17.69 8.29 10.70
CA GLU A 330 -18.28 7.48 11.76
C GLU A 330 -18.06 8.09 13.15
N ARG A 331 -16.85 8.55 13.44
CA ARG A 331 -16.50 9.07 14.76
C ARG A 331 -17.05 10.48 15.01
N CYS A 332 -16.96 11.36 14.01
CA CYS A 332 -17.25 12.79 14.19
C CYS A 332 -18.68 13.16 13.77
N ALA A 333 -19.35 12.28 13.03
CA ALA A 333 -20.72 12.44 12.55
C ALA A 333 -20.96 13.82 11.91
N PRO A 334 -20.28 14.15 10.80
CA PRO A 334 -20.58 15.35 10.03
C PRO A 334 -21.96 15.24 9.37
N ASP A 335 -22.60 16.38 9.13
CA ASP A 335 -23.84 16.48 8.34
C ASP A 335 -23.52 16.64 6.84
N VAL A 336 -22.34 17.21 6.53
CA VAL A 336 -21.85 17.46 5.17
C VAL A 336 -20.38 17.06 5.07
N VAL A 337 -20.00 16.41 3.98
CA VAL A 337 -18.62 16.12 3.60
C VAL A 337 -18.31 16.69 2.22
N ILE A 338 -17.37 17.63 2.12
CA ILE A 338 -16.90 18.15 0.83
C ILE A 338 -15.42 17.85 0.70
N SER A 339 -15.08 16.95 -0.21
CA SER A 339 -13.69 16.64 -0.52
C SER A 339 -13.21 17.47 -1.71
N PHE A 340 -12.03 18.04 -1.57
CA PHE A 340 -11.36 18.81 -2.61
C PHE A 340 -10.12 18.05 -3.10
N GLY A 341 -9.89 18.05 -4.40
CA GLY A 341 -8.71 17.46 -5.02
C GLY A 341 -8.11 18.38 -6.06
N GLN A 342 -6.89 18.08 -6.51
CA GLN A 342 -6.25 18.82 -7.58
C GLN A 342 -6.43 18.06 -8.89
N GLY A 343 -6.92 18.72 -9.95
CA GLY A 343 -7.12 18.09 -11.25
C GLY A 343 -7.60 19.07 -12.33
N GLY A 344 -7.24 18.79 -13.59
CA GLY A 344 -7.69 19.58 -14.73
C GLY A 344 -7.25 21.05 -14.73
N GLY A 345 -7.88 21.84 -15.60
CA GLY A 345 -7.59 23.27 -15.79
C GLY A 345 -8.68 24.23 -15.28
N ALA A 346 -9.78 23.70 -14.74
CA ALA A 346 -10.91 24.47 -14.22
C ALA A 346 -11.41 23.84 -12.91
N ILE A 347 -12.21 24.59 -12.15
CA ILE A 347 -12.92 24.00 -11.00
C ILE A 347 -13.97 23.03 -11.55
N ALA A 348 -13.92 21.77 -11.14
CA ALA A 348 -14.84 20.74 -11.63
C ALA A 348 -15.79 20.29 -10.52
N LEU A 349 -17.09 20.36 -10.78
CA LEU A 349 -18.15 19.91 -9.90
C LEU A 349 -18.48 18.46 -10.25
N GLU A 350 -17.98 17.51 -9.46
CA GLU A 350 -18.06 16.08 -9.78
C GLU A 350 -19.46 15.53 -9.48
N GLN A 351 -20.08 14.96 -10.52
CA GLN A 351 -21.44 14.44 -10.49
C GLN A 351 -21.49 12.96 -10.12
N VAL A 352 -20.47 12.17 -10.49
CA VAL A 352 -20.49 10.70 -10.40
C VAL A 352 -19.13 10.17 -9.95
N ALA A 353 -19.12 9.28 -8.96
CA ALA A 353 -17.98 8.45 -8.60
C ALA A 353 -18.16 7.03 -9.15
N TYR A 354 -17.05 6.39 -9.51
CA TYR A 354 -17.00 5.04 -10.07
C TYR A 354 -16.42 4.05 -9.07
N ASN A 355 -16.98 2.85 -8.98
CA ASN A 355 -16.46 1.75 -8.16
C ASN A 355 -15.22 1.10 -8.81
N LEU A 356 -14.17 1.89 -9.03
CA LEU A 356 -12.99 1.45 -9.76
C LEU A 356 -11.75 2.24 -9.35
N GLN A 357 -10.65 1.51 -9.11
CA GLN A 357 -9.30 2.01 -8.93
C GLN A 357 -8.45 1.54 -10.11
N ASP A 358 -7.98 2.49 -10.90
CA ASP A 358 -7.19 2.21 -12.10
C ASP A 358 -6.33 3.42 -12.49
N THR A 359 -5.05 3.36 -12.13
CA THR A 359 -4.03 4.22 -12.73
C THR A 359 -3.13 3.49 -13.70
N GLY A 360 -3.12 2.15 -13.70
CA GLY A 360 -2.31 1.31 -14.58
C GLY A 360 -2.65 1.53 -16.06
N GLU A 361 -3.93 1.47 -16.40
CA GLU A 361 -4.39 1.55 -17.79
C GLU A 361 -4.82 2.98 -18.16
N ILE A 362 -5.49 3.67 -17.24
CA ILE A 362 -6.20 4.93 -17.55
C ILE A 362 -5.34 6.17 -17.29
N SER A 363 -4.34 6.10 -16.40
CA SER A 363 -3.56 7.26 -15.95
C SER A 363 -2.05 7.08 -16.12
N GLY A 364 -1.61 6.29 -17.10
CA GLY A 364 -0.19 6.15 -17.45
C GLY A 364 0.67 5.48 -16.36
N GLY A 365 0.07 4.68 -15.48
CA GLY A 365 0.75 3.98 -14.41
C GLY A 365 1.25 4.89 -13.28
N VAL A 366 0.61 6.05 -13.09
CA VAL A 366 1.00 6.97 -12.01
C VAL A 366 0.70 6.32 -10.64
N PRO A 367 1.72 6.15 -9.77
CA PRO A 367 1.54 5.53 -8.47
C PRO A 367 1.05 6.52 -7.41
N ASP A 368 0.51 5.98 -6.32
CA ASP A 368 0.28 6.71 -5.07
C ASP A 368 1.57 7.15 -4.38
N ASN A 369 1.45 7.89 -3.28
CA ASN A 369 2.61 8.41 -2.56
C ASN A 369 3.50 7.32 -1.92
N ARG A 370 3.08 6.06 -1.94
CA ARG A 370 3.89 4.90 -1.54
C ARG A 370 4.41 4.09 -2.71
N GLY A 371 4.13 4.49 -3.95
CA GLY A 371 4.55 3.76 -5.14
C GLY A 371 3.54 2.68 -5.58
N LEU A 372 2.32 2.64 -5.03
CA LEU A 372 1.31 1.65 -5.41
C LEU A 372 0.55 2.08 -6.66
N ILE A 373 0.41 1.17 -7.62
CA ILE A 373 -0.43 1.31 -8.81
C ILE A 373 -1.59 0.32 -8.67
N ARG A 374 -2.80 0.74 -9.00
CA ARG A 374 -3.97 -0.14 -9.12
C ARG A 374 -4.32 -0.28 -10.59
N ALA A 375 -4.72 -1.48 -11.00
CA ALA A 375 -5.14 -1.79 -12.36
C ALA A 375 -6.51 -2.49 -12.28
N ALA A 376 -7.53 -1.81 -12.78
CA ALA A 376 -8.91 -2.29 -12.88
C ALA A 376 -9.45 -3.01 -11.62
N THR A 377 -9.22 -2.48 -10.42
CA THR A 377 -9.67 -3.09 -9.15
C THR A 377 -10.93 -2.39 -8.63
N PRO A 378 -12.01 -3.10 -8.25
CA PRO A 378 -13.15 -2.47 -7.59
C PRO A 378 -12.76 -1.85 -6.25
N ILE A 379 -13.44 -0.77 -5.84
CA ILE A 379 -13.24 -0.13 -4.54
C ILE A 379 -13.94 -0.94 -3.44
N ASP A 380 -15.14 -1.44 -3.72
CA ASP A 380 -15.97 -2.26 -2.84
C ASP A 380 -16.74 -3.27 -3.70
N ASP A 381 -16.44 -4.56 -3.56
CA ASP A 381 -17.03 -5.65 -4.35
C ASP A 381 -18.56 -5.76 -4.19
N THR A 382 -19.12 -5.18 -3.13
CA THR A 382 -20.56 -5.25 -2.81
C THR A 382 -21.32 -3.98 -3.18
N ALA A 383 -20.60 -2.92 -3.57
CA ALA A 383 -21.18 -1.63 -3.90
C ALA A 383 -21.67 -1.53 -5.36
N PRO A 384 -22.62 -0.63 -5.67
CA PRO A 384 -23.02 -0.36 -7.04
C PRO A 384 -21.84 0.15 -7.89
N ALA A 385 -21.95 0.01 -9.21
CA ALA A 385 -20.89 0.42 -10.15
C ALA A 385 -20.57 1.93 -10.08
N THR A 386 -21.56 2.76 -9.73
CA THR A 386 -21.40 4.20 -9.59
C THR A 386 -22.18 4.72 -8.38
N ARG A 387 -21.77 5.90 -7.89
CA ARG A 387 -22.50 6.68 -6.88
C ARG A 387 -22.61 8.12 -7.37
N ASP A 388 -23.82 8.67 -7.39
CA ASP A 388 -24.04 10.08 -7.71
C ASP A 388 -23.70 10.96 -6.50
N THR A 389 -23.20 12.17 -6.77
CA THR A 389 -22.93 13.17 -5.72
C THR A 389 -24.19 13.51 -4.94
N LEU A 390 -24.04 13.75 -3.65
CA LEU A 390 -25.11 14.22 -2.76
C LEU A 390 -24.97 15.72 -2.46
N LEU A 391 -24.08 16.42 -3.17
CA LEU A 391 -23.92 17.87 -3.08
C LEU A 391 -24.94 18.61 -3.95
N PRO A 392 -25.42 19.79 -3.51
CA PRO A 392 -26.30 20.64 -4.30
C PRO A 392 -25.49 21.40 -5.35
N LEU A 393 -25.06 20.72 -6.41
CA LEU A 393 -24.08 21.25 -7.36
C LEU A 393 -24.53 22.56 -8.02
N ASP A 394 -25.81 22.72 -8.35
CA ASP A 394 -26.33 23.96 -8.96
C ASP A 394 -26.16 25.17 -8.02
N ALA A 395 -26.44 24.99 -6.72
CA ALA A 395 -26.24 26.05 -5.73
C ALA A 395 -24.76 26.39 -5.53
N ILE A 396 -23.89 25.37 -5.57
CA ILE A 396 -22.43 25.57 -5.51
C ILE A 396 -21.94 26.30 -6.76
N ASP A 397 -22.43 25.92 -7.94
CA ASP A 397 -22.10 26.54 -9.22
C ASP A 397 -22.43 28.05 -9.20
N ASP A 398 -23.66 28.40 -8.82
CA ASP A 398 -24.11 29.79 -8.68
C ASP A 398 -23.24 30.60 -7.70
N ALA A 399 -22.90 30.02 -6.54
CA ALA A 399 -22.09 30.67 -5.52
C ALA A 399 -20.64 30.90 -5.98
N LEU A 400 -20.06 29.95 -6.72
CA LEU A 400 -18.72 30.09 -7.29
C LEU A 400 -18.70 31.13 -8.41
N GLN A 401 -19.71 31.14 -9.29
CA GLN A 401 -19.84 32.19 -10.31
C GLN A 401 -19.98 33.59 -9.69
N ALA A 402 -20.71 33.72 -8.58
CA ALA A 402 -20.88 35.00 -7.89
C ALA A 402 -19.57 35.59 -7.34
N ILE A 403 -18.55 34.77 -7.06
CA ILE A 403 -17.20 35.22 -6.65
C ILE A 403 -16.22 35.32 -7.83
N GLY A 404 -16.70 35.19 -9.07
CA GLY A 404 -15.93 35.36 -10.30
C GLY A 404 -15.22 34.09 -10.80
N GLU A 405 -15.55 32.92 -10.26
CA GLU A 405 -15.03 31.64 -10.77
C GLU A 405 -15.86 31.12 -11.96
N THR A 406 -15.29 30.16 -12.69
CA THR A 406 -15.94 29.52 -13.85
C THR A 406 -15.95 28.00 -13.69
N PRO A 407 -16.71 27.47 -12.72
CA PRO A 407 -16.85 26.03 -12.50
C PRO A 407 -17.41 25.31 -13.75
N ARG A 408 -17.12 24.01 -13.84
CA ARG A 408 -17.61 23.12 -14.90
C ARG A 408 -18.24 21.88 -14.29
N PRO A 409 -19.40 21.41 -14.78
CA PRO A 409 -19.88 20.09 -14.41
C PRO A 409 -18.93 19.02 -14.93
N SER A 410 -18.68 17.98 -14.13
CA SER A 410 -17.83 16.85 -14.49
C SER A 410 -18.50 15.52 -14.14
N ARG A 411 -18.38 14.54 -15.02
CA ARG A 411 -18.83 13.15 -14.81
C ARG A 411 -17.67 12.16 -14.75
N ASP A 412 -16.44 12.65 -14.71
CA ASP A 412 -15.25 11.82 -14.69
C ASP A 412 -14.22 12.38 -13.69
N PRO A 413 -14.28 11.98 -12.41
CA PRO A 413 -13.28 12.32 -11.40
C PRO A 413 -12.00 11.47 -11.52
N GLY A 414 -11.84 10.72 -12.62
CA GLY A 414 -10.78 9.75 -12.83
C GLY A 414 -11.06 8.41 -12.14
N ARG A 415 -10.00 7.58 -12.03
CA ARG A 415 -10.02 6.29 -11.32
C ARG A 415 -8.89 6.21 -10.29
N TYR A 416 -8.46 7.38 -9.84
CA TYR A 416 -7.41 7.54 -8.84
C TYR A 416 -8.00 7.82 -7.46
N ILE A 417 -7.18 8.34 -6.54
CA ILE A 417 -7.53 8.53 -5.14
C ILE A 417 -8.67 9.54 -4.93
N CYS A 418 -8.82 10.54 -5.80
CA CYS A 418 -9.95 11.47 -5.77
C CYS A 418 -11.29 10.72 -5.94
N ASN A 419 -11.42 9.94 -7.02
CA ASN A 419 -12.58 9.09 -7.27
C ASN A 419 -12.81 8.08 -6.13
N ASN A 420 -11.74 7.44 -5.66
CA ASN A 420 -11.82 6.47 -4.57
C ASN A 420 -12.39 7.07 -3.28
N THR A 421 -11.89 8.26 -2.92
CA THR A 421 -12.35 9.02 -1.74
C THR A 421 -13.79 9.49 -1.92
N MET A 422 -14.14 10.01 -3.10
CA MET A 422 -15.52 10.43 -3.43
C MET A 422 -16.49 9.24 -3.35
N PHE A 423 -16.12 8.09 -3.91
CA PHE A 423 -16.97 6.91 -3.90
C PHE A 423 -17.27 6.47 -2.46
N GLN A 424 -16.24 6.39 -1.61
CA GLN A 424 -16.40 5.94 -0.23
C GLN A 424 -17.10 6.96 0.67
N ASN A 425 -16.85 8.26 0.50
CA ASN A 425 -17.51 9.29 1.30
C ASN A 425 -19.01 9.40 0.98
N ILE A 426 -19.42 9.25 -0.29
CA ILE A 426 -20.83 9.20 -0.68
C ILE A 426 -21.50 7.97 -0.07
N GLY A 427 -20.85 6.81 -0.13
CA GLY A 427 -21.36 5.58 0.48
C GLY A 427 -21.59 5.72 1.99
N ALA A 428 -20.60 6.27 2.71
CA ALA A 428 -20.66 6.46 4.16
C ALA A 428 -21.69 7.51 4.61
N MET A 429 -22.01 8.48 3.74
CA MET A 429 -22.96 9.56 4.02
C MET A 429 -24.37 9.32 3.46
N ALA A 430 -24.56 8.26 2.66
CA ALA A 430 -25.85 7.91 2.08
C ALA A 430 -26.94 7.77 3.16
N GLY A 431 -28.02 8.54 3.02
CA GLY A 431 -29.12 8.57 3.99
C GLY A 431 -28.81 9.30 5.31
N ARG A 432 -27.62 9.88 5.48
CA ARG A 432 -27.18 10.61 6.69
C ARG A 432 -26.96 12.10 6.44
N GLY A 433 -26.57 12.48 5.23
CA GLY A 433 -26.27 13.86 4.90
C GLY A 433 -25.78 14.04 3.48
N ARG A 434 -24.99 15.09 3.26
CA ARG A 434 -24.45 15.44 1.93
C ARG A 434 -22.97 15.05 1.82
N ALA A 435 -22.57 14.59 0.65
CA ALA A 435 -21.21 14.18 0.33
C ALA A 435 -20.93 14.32 -1.15
N GLY A 436 -19.71 14.71 -1.48
CA GLY A 436 -19.24 14.71 -2.86
C GLY A 436 -17.83 15.26 -2.98
N PHE A 437 -17.48 15.68 -4.19
CA PHE A 437 -16.12 16.06 -4.53
C PHE A 437 -16.09 17.26 -5.48
N ILE A 438 -15.09 18.13 -5.29
CA ILE A 438 -14.82 19.28 -6.17
C ILE A 438 -13.33 19.25 -6.54
N HIS A 439 -13.00 19.14 -7.82
CA HIS A 439 -11.62 19.35 -8.27
C HIS A 439 -11.31 20.83 -8.41
N LEU A 440 -10.13 21.22 -7.93
CA LEU A 440 -9.53 22.52 -8.13
C LEU A 440 -8.47 22.42 -9.25
N PRO A 441 -8.28 23.48 -10.06
CA PRO A 441 -7.27 23.49 -11.11
C PRO A 441 -5.86 23.15 -10.59
N TYR A 442 -5.10 22.42 -11.40
CA TYR A 442 -3.70 22.15 -11.10
C TYR A 442 -2.88 23.45 -11.00
N THR A 443 -2.18 23.64 -9.88
CA THR A 443 -1.20 24.72 -9.70
C THR A 443 -0.02 24.24 -8.87
N THR A 444 1.15 24.83 -9.12
CA THR A 444 2.38 24.65 -8.33
C THR A 444 2.86 25.95 -7.71
N ARG A 445 2.08 27.03 -7.85
CA ARG A 445 2.37 28.36 -7.32
C ARG A 445 1.38 28.69 -6.22
N PHE A 446 1.89 29.05 -5.04
CA PHE A 446 1.10 29.30 -3.83
C PHE A 446 1.53 30.60 -3.14
N ASP A 447 1.47 31.70 -3.89
CA ASP A 447 1.51 33.04 -3.31
C ASP A 447 0.22 33.34 -2.53
N ASP A 448 0.22 34.43 -1.77
CA ASP A 448 -0.88 34.80 -0.88
C ASP A 448 -2.21 34.99 -1.65
N ASP A 449 -2.15 35.49 -2.88
CA ASP A 449 -3.33 35.70 -3.72
C ASP A 449 -3.95 34.37 -4.16
N VAL A 450 -3.13 33.40 -4.57
CA VAL A 450 -3.60 32.06 -4.91
C VAL A 450 -4.19 31.34 -3.70
N ARG A 451 -3.54 31.46 -2.52
CA ARG A 451 -4.05 30.89 -1.27
C ARG A 451 -5.40 31.48 -0.90
N ALA A 452 -5.51 32.81 -0.94
CA ALA A 452 -6.74 33.52 -0.62
C ALA A 452 -7.86 33.22 -1.62
N ARG A 453 -7.55 33.08 -2.92
CA ARG A 453 -8.52 32.69 -3.95
C ARG A 453 -9.15 31.34 -3.63
N TYR A 454 -8.34 30.30 -3.44
CA TYR A 454 -8.88 28.96 -3.23
C TYR A 454 -9.49 28.75 -1.84
N ALA A 455 -9.06 29.52 -0.82
CA ALA A 455 -9.78 29.62 0.45
C ALA A 455 -11.24 30.09 0.22
N ARG A 456 -11.44 31.17 -0.54
CA ARG A 456 -12.79 31.67 -0.88
C ARG A 456 -13.62 30.68 -1.68
N VAL A 457 -12.99 29.90 -2.56
CA VAL A 457 -13.68 28.81 -3.30
C VAL A 457 -14.25 27.76 -2.35
N VAL A 458 -13.44 27.30 -1.37
CA VAL A 458 -13.89 26.34 -0.36
C VAL A 458 -15.01 26.94 0.49
N GLU A 459 -14.84 28.17 0.97
CA GLU A 459 -15.84 28.89 1.78
C GLU A 459 -17.18 29.03 1.05
N ALA A 460 -17.17 29.43 -0.22
CA ALA A 460 -18.37 29.59 -1.03
C ALA A 460 -19.07 28.25 -1.28
N ALA A 461 -18.33 27.19 -1.60
CA ALA A 461 -18.90 25.85 -1.79
C ALA A 461 -19.54 25.31 -0.50
N VAL A 462 -18.89 25.52 0.65
CA VAL A 462 -19.45 25.13 1.94
C VAL A 462 -20.71 25.94 2.26
N GLN A 463 -20.66 27.27 2.12
CA GLN A 463 -21.80 28.14 2.41
C GLN A 463 -23.02 27.77 1.55
N ALA A 464 -22.83 27.57 0.25
CA ALA A 464 -23.89 27.13 -0.67
C ALA A 464 -24.47 25.77 -0.27
N THR A 465 -23.62 24.84 0.15
CA THR A 465 -24.06 23.51 0.61
C THR A 465 -24.85 23.57 1.90
N VAL A 466 -24.53 24.51 2.80
CA VAL A 466 -25.24 24.70 4.07
C VAL A 466 -26.56 25.45 3.88
N ASP A 467 -26.60 26.44 2.98
CA ASP A 467 -27.80 27.23 2.70
C ASP A 467 -28.83 26.48 1.82
N ALA A 468 -28.40 25.45 1.08
CA ALA A 468 -29.27 24.67 0.21
C ALA A 468 -30.30 23.84 1.02
N PRO A 469 -31.58 23.80 0.57
CA PRO A 469 -32.72 23.28 1.33
C PRO A 469 -32.70 21.78 1.59
#